data_AF-A0A0M0JL48-F1
#
_entry.id   AF-A0A0M0JL48-F1
#
_cell.length_a   1.000
_cell.length_b   1.000
_cell.length_c   1.000
_cell.angle_alpha   90.00
_cell.angle_beta   90.00
_cell.angle_gamma   90.00
#
_symmetry.space_group_name_H-M   'P 1'
#
loop_
_entity.id
_entity.type
_entity.pdbx_description
1 polymer ?
#
loop_
_entity_poly.entity_id
_entity_poly.type
_entity_poly.pdbx_seq_one_letter_code
_entity_poly.pdbx_strand_id
1 'polypeptide(L)'
;MGVPVGSTPAGNYCGIYWQYGRSHPIPAQAMGCTPSDETAGYAFGNGVDDVGTFNMSGTYKLAKLKLTKQYVPGTGDPRENLGHAVELRLMCCDLFAALPSHAAELQSWGCPPGNAGFYGTWHVRTRNYNGDAEMVLWLPPVPVVVGHTITQTLTTTTQTMMVDSNGDGVADGTQMMQTSAMTTTSQVQWGLQLQNPFGPKTLPVSQSSQSAFALGA
;
A
#
# COMPACT_ATOMS: atom_id res chain seq x y z
N MET A 1 -12.82 -24.93 -2.04
CA MET A 1 -11.40 -24.98 -1.62
C MET A 1 -10.67 -23.91 -2.39
N GLY A 2 -10.37 -22.78 -1.74
CA GLY A 2 -9.64 -21.68 -2.38
C GLY A 2 -8.16 -22.05 -2.48
N VAL A 3 -7.57 -21.87 -3.65
CA VAL A 3 -6.12 -22.02 -3.85
C VAL A 3 -5.43 -21.03 -2.91
N PRO A 4 -4.41 -21.42 -2.13
CA PRO A 4 -3.62 -20.45 -1.38
C PRO A 4 -3.05 -19.46 -2.39
N VAL A 5 -3.33 -18.17 -2.23
CA VAL A 5 -2.59 -17.13 -2.94
C VAL A 5 -1.15 -17.28 -2.48
N GLY A 6 -0.30 -17.88 -3.32
CA GLY A 6 1.13 -18.00 -3.03
C GLY A 6 1.65 -16.62 -2.67
N SER A 7 2.23 -16.48 -1.49
CA SER A 7 2.74 -15.21 -0.99
C SER A 7 4.00 -14.85 -1.75
N THR A 8 3.82 -14.27 -2.94
CA THR A 8 4.92 -13.78 -3.75
C THR A 8 5.20 -12.32 -3.42
N PRO A 9 6.47 -11.88 -3.37
CA PRO A 9 6.82 -10.48 -3.21
C PRO A 9 6.65 -9.68 -4.51
N ALA A 10 5.69 -10.02 -5.35
CA ALA A 10 5.41 -9.29 -6.58
C ALA A 10 4.69 -7.97 -6.27
N GLY A 11 4.98 -6.93 -7.03
CA GLY A 11 4.31 -5.64 -6.91
C GLY A 11 5.13 -4.47 -7.43
N ASN A 12 4.60 -3.27 -7.27
CA ASN A 12 5.28 -2.04 -7.67
C ASN A 12 6.00 -1.44 -6.47
N TYR A 13 7.31 -1.69 -6.38
CA TYR A 13 8.12 -1.24 -5.26
C TYR A 13 8.71 0.14 -5.54
N CYS A 14 8.62 1.03 -4.57
CA CYS A 14 9.50 2.20 -4.50
C CYS A 14 10.53 1.98 -3.38
N GLY A 15 11.49 2.88 -3.26
CA GLY A 15 12.58 2.69 -2.32
C GLY A 15 13.51 3.87 -2.17
N ILE A 16 14.51 3.67 -1.32
CA ILE A 16 15.64 4.58 -1.12
C ILE A 16 16.87 3.70 -0.89
N TYR A 17 18.02 4.15 -1.35
CA TYR A 17 19.30 3.62 -0.91
C TYR A 17 20.23 4.72 -0.44
N TRP A 18 21.14 4.39 0.47
CA TRP A 18 22.12 5.32 1.02
C TRP A 18 23.51 4.93 0.58
N GLN A 19 24.13 5.76 -0.25
CA GLN A 19 25.46 5.53 -0.78
C GLN A 19 26.27 6.83 -0.74
N TYR A 20 27.56 6.73 -0.43
CA TYR A 20 28.48 7.88 -0.42
C TYR A 20 27.99 9.08 0.42
N GLY A 21 27.28 8.82 1.52
CA GLY A 21 26.76 9.85 2.42
C GLY A 21 25.54 10.60 1.89
N ARG A 22 24.86 10.08 0.86
CA ARG A 22 23.63 10.66 0.28
C ARG A 22 22.54 9.59 0.17
N SER A 23 21.29 10.04 0.19
CA SER A 23 20.14 9.20 -0.15
C SER A 23 19.74 9.37 -1.60
N HIS A 24 19.37 8.26 -2.21
CA HIS A 24 19.05 8.16 -3.62
C HIS A 24 17.66 7.53 -3.77
N PRO A 25 16.71 8.21 -4.44
CA PRO A 25 15.36 7.70 -4.58
C PRO A 25 15.29 6.58 -5.61
N ILE A 26 14.47 5.57 -5.31
CA ILE A 26 14.06 4.53 -6.26
C ILE A 26 12.59 4.78 -6.58
N PRO A 27 12.28 5.35 -7.77
CA PRO A 27 10.91 5.46 -8.26
C PRO A 27 10.18 4.11 -8.27
N ALA A 28 8.85 4.15 -8.29
CA ALA A 28 8.04 2.94 -8.34
C ALA A 28 8.37 2.10 -9.57
N GLN A 29 8.73 0.83 -9.35
CA GLN A 29 9.15 -0.11 -10.38
C GLN A 29 8.50 -1.48 -10.16
N ALA A 30 8.09 -2.10 -11.26
CA ALA A 30 7.43 -3.39 -11.22
C ALA A 30 8.44 -4.52 -10.95
N MET A 31 8.14 -5.33 -9.94
CA MET A 31 8.81 -6.60 -9.69
C MET A 31 7.81 -7.73 -9.89
N GLY A 32 8.07 -8.56 -10.90
CA GLY A 32 7.36 -9.81 -11.13
C GLY A 32 7.99 -10.96 -10.36
N CYS A 33 7.21 -12.00 -10.10
CA CYS A 33 7.68 -13.22 -9.45
C CYS A 33 7.11 -14.45 -10.16
N THR A 34 7.93 -15.49 -10.27
CA THR A 34 7.52 -16.84 -10.70
C THR A 34 7.75 -17.80 -9.54
N PRO A 35 6.70 -18.29 -8.86
CA PRO A 35 6.85 -19.24 -7.76
C PRO A 35 7.53 -20.53 -8.20
N SER A 36 8.47 -21.02 -7.40
CA SER A 36 8.98 -22.40 -7.52
C SER A 36 8.33 -23.33 -6.49
N ASP A 37 7.94 -22.79 -5.34
CA ASP A 37 7.15 -23.45 -4.30
C ASP A 37 6.27 -22.42 -3.56
N GLU A 38 5.59 -22.82 -2.47
CA GLU A 38 4.70 -21.94 -1.69
C GLU A 38 5.41 -20.75 -1.04
N THR A 39 6.73 -20.85 -0.83
CA THR A 39 7.53 -19.90 -0.06
C THR A 39 8.72 -19.33 -0.83
N ALA A 40 9.03 -19.84 -2.01
CA ALA A 40 10.19 -19.47 -2.79
C ALA A 40 9.89 -19.38 -4.28
N GLY A 41 10.75 -18.67 -4.99
CA GLY A 41 10.65 -18.52 -6.43
C GLY A 41 11.70 -17.59 -6.99
N TYR A 42 11.49 -17.24 -8.26
CA TYR A 42 12.30 -16.28 -8.98
C TYR A 42 11.65 -14.92 -8.95
N ALA A 43 12.45 -13.87 -8.80
CA ALA A 43 12.02 -12.49 -8.88
C ALA A 43 12.74 -11.82 -10.05
N PHE A 44 12.02 -10.97 -10.78
CA PHE A 44 12.53 -10.23 -11.92
C PHE A 44 11.87 -8.86 -12.01
N GLY A 45 12.55 -7.91 -12.63
CA GLY A 45 12.00 -6.57 -12.81
C GLY A 45 12.94 -5.69 -13.60
N ASN A 46 12.51 -4.46 -13.82
CA ASN A 46 13.32 -3.43 -14.45
C ASN A 46 12.90 -2.08 -13.89
N GLY A 47 13.83 -1.12 -13.93
CA GLY A 47 13.59 0.19 -13.37
C GLY A 47 14.62 1.21 -13.81
N VAL A 48 14.46 2.40 -13.25
CA VAL A 48 15.34 3.55 -13.46
C VAL A 48 15.54 4.22 -12.11
N ASP A 49 16.77 4.63 -11.84
CA ASP A 49 17.12 5.55 -10.76
C ASP A 49 18.04 6.65 -11.30
N ASP A 50 18.70 7.39 -10.41
CA ASP A 50 19.63 8.46 -10.77
C ASP A 50 20.95 7.97 -11.36
N VAL A 51 21.35 6.71 -11.10
CA VAL A 51 22.50 6.08 -11.76
C VAL A 51 22.14 5.70 -13.19
N GLY A 52 20.99 5.06 -13.42
CA GLY A 52 20.50 4.77 -14.77
C GLY A 52 19.40 3.72 -14.85
N THR A 53 19.20 3.19 -16.06
CA THR A 53 18.26 2.08 -16.29
C THR A 53 18.89 0.76 -15.89
N PHE A 54 18.11 -0.13 -15.30
CA PHE A 54 18.59 -1.44 -14.86
C PHE A 54 17.55 -2.54 -15.02
N ASN A 55 18.04 -3.78 -15.09
CA ASN A 55 17.26 -5.00 -14.98
C ASN A 55 17.58 -5.67 -13.64
N MET A 56 16.58 -6.29 -13.02
CA MET A 56 16.74 -7.06 -11.79
C MET A 56 16.35 -8.51 -12.04
N SER A 57 17.13 -9.42 -11.47
CA SER A 57 16.80 -10.84 -11.45
C SER A 57 17.34 -11.51 -10.19
N GLY A 58 16.67 -12.52 -9.68
CA GLY A 58 17.16 -13.26 -8.53
C GLY A 58 16.12 -14.20 -7.96
N THR A 59 16.20 -14.45 -6.65
CA THR A 59 15.32 -15.37 -5.95
C THR A 59 14.76 -14.78 -4.68
N TYR A 60 13.59 -15.25 -4.29
CA TYR A 60 13.05 -15.03 -2.96
C TYR A 60 12.84 -16.37 -2.26
N LYS A 61 12.93 -16.37 -0.94
CA LYS A 61 12.60 -17.51 -0.08
C LYS A 61 12.16 -17.02 1.29
N LEU A 62 10.93 -17.34 1.67
CA LEU A 62 10.25 -16.77 2.83
C LEU A 62 10.38 -15.24 2.78
N ALA A 63 10.62 -14.60 3.91
CA ALA A 63 10.84 -13.16 4.03
C ALA A 63 12.20 -12.67 3.47
N LYS A 64 12.93 -13.43 2.64
CA LYS A 64 14.25 -13.02 2.13
C LYS A 64 14.24 -12.86 0.62
N LEU A 65 14.91 -11.81 0.16
CA LEU A 65 15.01 -11.45 -1.24
C LEU A 65 16.50 -11.27 -1.60
N LYS A 66 16.97 -12.03 -2.59
CA LYS A 66 18.32 -11.92 -3.13
C LYS A 66 18.22 -11.58 -4.61
N LEU A 67 18.65 -10.38 -4.98
CA LEU A 67 18.57 -9.88 -6.35
C LEU A 67 19.94 -9.50 -6.87
N THR A 68 20.08 -9.56 -8.18
CA THR A 68 21.14 -8.89 -8.91
C THR A 68 20.50 -7.82 -9.77
N LYS A 69 20.90 -6.57 -9.54
CA LYS A 69 20.52 -5.41 -10.33
C LYS A 69 21.66 -5.11 -11.31
N GLN A 70 21.38 -5.25 -12.59
CA GLN A 70 22.32 -5.05 -13.69
C GLN A 70 21.97 -3.75 -14.41
N TYR A 71 22.84 -2.75 -14.34
CA TYR A 71 22.66 -1.52 -15.08
C TYR A 71 22.88 -1.72 -16.59
N VAL A 72 22.09 -1.02 -17.39
CA VAL A 72 22.19 -0.99 -18.85
C VAL A 72 23.19 0.09 -19.25
N PRO A 73 24.31 -0.27 -19.93
CA PRO A 73 25.31 0.71 -20.37
C PRO A 73 24.71 1.82 -21.22
N GLY A 74 25.18 3.06 -21.04
CA GLY A 74 24.76 4.21 -21.84
C GLY A 74 23.44 4.86 -21.40
N THR A 75 22.96 4.57 -20.19
CA THR A 75 21.77 5.20 -19.60
C THR A 75 22.15 5.93 -18.31
N GLY A 76 21.41 7.00 -17.95
CA GLY A 76 21.66 7.74 -16.70
C GLY A 76 23.00 8.48 -16.66
N ASP A 77 23.65 8.51 -15.49
CA ASP A 77 24.95 9.17 -15.28
C ASP A 77 26.10 8.31 -15.84
N PRO A 78 26.81 8.75 -16.90
CA PRO A 78 27.92 8.00 -17.48
C PRO A 78 29.13 7.80 -16.53
N ARG A 79 29.23 8.59 -15.45
CA ARG A 79 30.31 8.46 -14.46
C ARG A 79 30.06 7.33 -13.47
N GLU A 80 28.80 7.01 -13.21
CA GLU A 80 28.39 6.00 -12.22
C GLU A 80 27.89 4.72 -12.90
N ASN A 81 27.15 4.84 -14.00
CA ASN A 81 26.66 3.71 -14.76
C ASN A 81 27.71 3.16 -15.74
N LEU A 82 28.58 2.31 -15.20
CA LEU A 82 29.54 1.54 -16.01
C LEU A 82 28.98 0.21 -16.53
N GLY A 83 27.65 0.02 -16.57
CA GLY A 83 27.03 -1.24 -16.99
C GLY A 83 27.30 -2.39 -16.03
N HIS A 84 27.33 -2.10 -14.74
CA HIS A 84 27.76 -3.02 -13.70
C HIS A 84 26.59 -3.73 -13.01
N ALA A 85 26.92 -4.83 -12.32
CA ALA A 85 26.00 -5.55 -11.47
C ALA A 85 26.13 -5.13 -10.00
N VAL A 86 25.01 -5.18 -9.32
CA VAL A 86 24.86 -4.93 -7.89
C VAL A 86 24.13 -6.11 -7.27
N GLU A 87 24.67 -6.69 -6.20
CA GLU A 87 23.97 -7.74 -5.43
C GLU A 87 23.15 -7.10 -4.30
N LEU A 88 21.85 -7.39 -4.25
CA LEU A 88 20.95 -6.95 -3.19
C LEU A 88 20.64 -8.15 -2.27
N ARG A 89 20.72 -7.95 -0.96
CA ARG A 89 20.38 -8.95 0.06
C ARG A 89 19.46 -8.34 1.10
N LEU A 90 18.17 -8.60 0.94
CA LEU A 90 17.13 -7.90 1.68
C LEU A 90 16.26 -8.88 2.47
N MET A 91 15.70 -8.40 3.57
CA MET A 91 14.78 -9.12 4.43
C MET A 91 13.52 -8.29 4.65
N CYS A 92 12.36 -8.93 4.58
CA CYS A 92 11.09 -8.29 4.85
C CYS A 92 10.95 -8.02 6.35
N CYS A 93 10.67 -6.78 6.72
CA CYS A 93 10.50 -6.33 8.09
C CYS A 93 9.52 -5.15 8.16
N ASP A 94 9.13 -4.78 9.38
CA ASP A 94 8.56 -3.46 9.65
C ASP A 94 9.69 -2.43 9.53
N LEU A 95 9.58 -1.53 8.55
CA LEU A 95 10.66 -0.61 8.21
C LEU A 95 10.95 0.41 9.32
N PHE A 96 9.92 0.89 10.01
CA PHE A 96 10.09 1.88 11.08
C PHE A 96 10.69 1.24 12.33
N ALA A 97 10.34 -0.02 12.60
CA ALA A 97 10.96 -0.77 13.69
C ALA A 97 12.43 -1.15 13.37
N ALA A 98 12.74 -1.47 12.11
CA ALA A 98 14.08 -1.84 11.68
C ALA A 98 15.03 -0.62 11.54
N LEU A 99 14.50 0.54 11.18
CA LEU A 99 15.26 1.76 10.88
C LEU A 99 14.71 2.99 11.62
N PRO A 100 14.72 3.00 12.97
CA PRO A 100 14.20 4.13 13.73
C PRO A 100 14.96 5.43 13.44
N SER A 101 16.26 5.36 13.11
CA SER A 101 17.09 6.51 12.74
C SER A 101 16.70 7.13 11.39
N HIS A 102 16.06 6.37 10.49
CA HIS A 102 15.62 6.85 9.18
C HIS A 102 14.11 7.14 9.12
N ALA A 103 13.38 7.02 10.24
CA ALA A 103 11.92 7.14 10.26
C ALA A 103 11.41 8.45 9.64
N ALA A 104 12.04 9.59 9.95
CA ALA A 104 11.66 10.90 9.41
C ALA A 104 11.90 10.98 7.89
N GLU A 105 12.98 10.38 7.41
CA GLU A 105 13.29 10.31 5.98
C GLU A 105 12.32 9.36 5.25
N LEU A 106 12.09 8.16 5.78
CA LEU A 106 11.09 7.23 5.23
C LEU A 106 9.72 7.90 5.09
N GLN A 107 9.30 8.67 6.09
CA GLN A 107 8.04 9.39 6.06
C GLN A 107 8.03 10.52 5.01
N SER A 108 9.13 11.27 4.85
CA SER A 108 9.20 12.34 3.84
C SER A 108 9.15 11.80 2.41
N TRP A 109 9.62 10.57 2.20
CA TRP A 109 9.53 9.83 0.94
C TRP A 109 8.23 9.04 0.76
N GLY A 110 7.27 9.18 1.68
CA GLY A 110 5.93 8.61 1.54
C GLY A 110 5.79 7.16 2.01
N CYS A 111 6.73 6.63 2.78
CA CYS A 111 6.53 5.38 3.52
C CYS A 111 5.76 5.65 4.83
N PRO A 112 4.51 5.18 4.98
CA PRO A 112 3.76 5.39 6.21
C PRO A 112 4.29 4.52 7.36
N PRO A 113 4.14 4.95 8.63
CA PRO A 113 4.41 4.11 9.80
C PRO A 113 3.62 2.79 9.75
N GLY A 114 4.26 1.70 10.19
CA GLY A 114 3.68 0.36 10.20
C GLY A 114 3.71 -0.37 8.84
N ASN A 115 4.30 0.24 7.80
CA ASN A 115 4.47 -0.43 6.51
C ASN A 115 5.52 -1.54 6.59
N ALA A 116 5.19 -2.71 6.03
CA ALA A 116 6.15 -3.78 5.83
C ALA A 116 6.86 -3.60 4.48
N GLY A 117 8.17 -3.75 4.48
CA GLY A 117 8.99 -3.64 3.28
C GLY A 117 10.24 -4.49 3.40
N PHE A 118 11.11 -4.40 2.40
CA PHE A 118 12.42 -5.04 2.40
C PHE A 118 13.47 -4.05 2.86
N TYR A 119 14.31 -4.48 3.79
CA TYR A 119 15.50 -3.75 4.21
C TYR A 119 16.71 -4.66 4.13
N GLY A 120 17.86 -4.11 3.75
CA GLY A 120 19.13 -4.80 3.86
C GLY A 120 20.23 -4.04 3.17
N THR A 121 21.22 -4.78 2.70
CA THR A 121 22.40 -4.21 2.06
C THR A 121 22.42 -4.53 0.58
N TRP A 122 23.07 -3.64 -0.16
CA TRP A 122 23.53 -3.91 -1.49
C TRP A 122 25.04 -3.83 -1.56
N HIS A 123 25.62 -4.72 -2.36
CA HIS A 123 27.04 -4.83 -2.57
C HIS A 123 27.36 -4.58 -4.03
N VAL A 124 28.20 -3.60 -4.27
CA VAL A 124 28.68 -3.27 -5.61
C VAL A 124 30.09 -3.85 -5.76
N ARG A 125 30.31 -4.63 -6.81
CA ARG A 125 31.63 -5.23 -7.06
C ARG A 125 31.99 -5.12 -8.52
N THR A 126 32.81 -4.13 -8.83
CA THR A 126 33.40 -3.95 -10.16
C THR A 126 34.92 -4.01 -10.08
N ARG A 127 35.58 -3.92 -11.24
CA ARG A 127 37.03 -3.76 -11.31
C ARG A 127 37.51 -2.44 -10.69
N ASN A 128 36.68 -1.39 -10.73
CA ASN A 128 37.08 -0.03 -10.42
C ASN A 128 36.58 0.45 -9.05
N TYR A 129 35.52 -0.16 -8.52
CA TYR A 129 34.94 0.21 -7.23
C TYR A 129 34.28 -0.99 -6.56
N ASN A 130 34.38 -1.01 -5.23
CA ASN A 130 33.80 -2.01 -4.35
C ASN A 130 33.23 -1.29 -3.12
N GLY A 131 32.05 -1.68 -2.66
CA GLY A 131 31.44 -1.10 -1.48
C GLY A 131 30.09 -1.73 -1.13
N ASP A 132 29.73 -1.55 0.14
CA ASP A 132 28.42 -1.88 0.68
C ASP A 132 27.63 -0.60 0.93
N ALA A 133 26.32 -0.68 0.75
CA ALA A 133 25.39 0.40 1.04
C ALA A 133 24.05 -0.16 1.51
N GLU A 134 23.27 0.66 2.21
CA GLU A 134 21.98 0.28 2.76
C GLU A 134 20.87 0.58 1.75
N MET A 135 19.81 -0.23 1.73
CA MET A 135 18.63 0.08 0.95
C MET A 135 17.35 -0.42 1.60
N VAL A 136 16.27 0.25 1.22
CA VAL A 136 14.89 -0.11 1.54
C VAL A 136 14.04 -0.14 0.28
N LEU A 137 13.11 -1.10 0.22
CA LEU A 137 12.02 -1.14 -0.75
C LEU A 137 10.71 -1.33 -0.01
N TRP A 138 9.67 -0.63 -0.43
CA TRP A 138 8.33 -0.86 0.07
C TRP A 138 7.30 -0.79 -1.04
N LEU A 139 6.16 -1.43 -0.77
CA LEU A 139 4.97 -1.26 -1.57
C LEU A 139 4.24 0.02 -1.11
N PRO A 140 3.91 0.94 -2.04
CA PRO A 140 3.20 2.16 -1.67
C PRO A 140 1.79 1.82 -1.14
N PRO A 141 1.27 2.60 -0.18
CA PRO A 141 -0.09 2.39 0.31
C PRO A 141 -1.12 2.62 -0.81
N VAL A 142 -2.18 1.82 -0.82
CA VAL A 142 -3.23 1.92 -1.84
C VAL A 142 -4.44 2.66 -1.27
N PRO A 143 -5.02 3.65 -1.99
CA PRO A 143 -6.26 4.28 -1.59
C PRO A 143 -7.42 3.28 -1.60
N VAL A 144 -8.18 3.23 -0.53
CA VAL A 144 -9.36 2.36 -0.41
C VAL A 144 -10.55 3.13 0.13
N VAL A 145 -11.75 2.73 -0.27
CA VAL A 145 -12.99 3.25 0.33
C VAL A 145 -13.13 2.62 1.72
N VAL A 146 -13.20 3.46 2.75
CA VAL A 146 -13.35 3.02 4.15
C VAL A 146 -14.76 3.24 4.68
N GLY A 147 -15.61 3.95 3.94
CA GLY A 147 -17.01 4.15 4.31
C GLY A 147 -17.74 5.14 3.42
N HIS A 148 -18.98 5.41 3.80
CA HIS A 148 -19.82 6.43 3.18
C HIS A 148 -20.46 7.28 4.27
N THR A 149 -20.34 8.60 4.14
CA THR A 149 -21.12 9.54 4.95
C THR A 149 -22.43 9.80 4.22
N ILE A 150 -23.55 9.44 4.85
CA ILE A 150 -24.89 9.70 4.33
C ILE A 150 -25.46 10.91 5.06
N THR A 151 -25.78 11.97 4.32
CA THR A 151 -26.46 13.15 4.83
C THR A 151 -27.90 13.15 4.32
N GLN A 152 -28.85 13.12 5.24
CA GLN A 152 -30.27 13.24 4.93
C GLN A 152 -30.75 14.63 5.35
N THR A 153 -31.22 15.42 4.39
CA THR A 153 -31.80 16.73 4.62
C THR A 153 -33.30 16.63 4.48
N LEU A 154 -34.02 16.80 5.60
CA LEU A 154 -35.47 16.93 5.60
C LEU A 154 -35.83 18.41 5.39
N THR A 155 -36.44 18.71 4.26
CA THR A 155 -37.01 20.04 3.98
C THR A 155 -38.51 19.98 4.21
N THR A 156 -38.98 20.75 5.18
CA THR A 156 -40.41 20.89 5.47
C THR A 156 -40.90 22.22 4.93
N THR A 157 -41.89 22.19 4.05
CA THR A 157 -42.56 23.37 3.53
C THR A 157 -43.98 23.42 4.08
N THR A 158 -44.29 24.47 4.83
CA THR A 158 -45.64 24.76 5.28
C THR A 158 -46.24 25.82 4.38
N GLN A 159 -47.39 25.51 3.77
CA GLN A 159 -48.16 26.45 2.98
C GLN A 159 -49.51 26.68 3.66
N THR A 160 -49.87 27.94 3.85
CA THR A 160 -51.21 28.31 4.28
C THR A 160 -52.07 28.49 3.04
N MET A 161 -53.08 27.65 2.90
CA MET A 161 -54.05 27.72 1.82
C MET A 161 -55.32 28.39 2.35
N MET A 162 -55.85 29.34 1.58
CA MET A 162 -57.17 29.91 1.85
C MET A 162 -58.20 28.97 1.24
N VAL A 163 -59.18 28.56 2.03
CA VAL A 163 -60.24 27.65 1.61
C VAL A 163 -61.51 28.47 1.43
N ASP A 164 -62.00 28.50 0.20
CA ASP A 164 -63.35 28.94 -0.15
C ASP A 164 -64.22 27.68 -0.27
N SER A 165 -65.04 27.44 0.76
CA SER A 165 -65.86 26.23 0.88
C SER A 165 -67.21 26.39 0.19
N ASN A 166 -67.65 27.63 -0.04
CA ASN A 166 -68.98 27.94 -0.56
C ASN A 166 -68.96 28.41 -2.04
N GLY A 167 -67.79 28.73 -2.58
CA GLY A 167 -67.55 29.09 -3.99
C GLY A 167 -67.83 30.56 -4.33
N ASP A 168 -67.90 31.45 -3.34
CA ASP A 168 -68.22 32.87 -3.53
C ASP A 168 -67.01 33.75 -3.90
N GLY A 169 -65.82 33.17 -3.95
CA GLY A 169 -64.57 33.89 -4.24
C GLY A 169 -64.00 34.65 -3.04
N VAL A 170 -64.55 34.44 -1.83
CA VAL A 170 -64.05 34.96 -0.55
C VAL A 170 -63.55 33.78 0.30
N ALA A 171 -62.45 33.98 1.02
CA ALA A 171 -61.88 32.93 1.86
C ALA A 171 -62.75 32.70 3.11
N ASP A 172 -63.29 31.48 3.27
CA ASP A 172 -64.06 31.05 4.43
C ASP A 172 -63.18 30.61 5.62
N GLY A 173 -61.93 30.22 5.35
CA GLY A 173 -60.99 29.77 6.37
C GLY A 173 -59.56 29.57 5.85
N THR A 174 -58.65 29.23 6.76
CA THR A 174 -57.27 28.86 6.41
C THR A 174 -56.98 27.41 6.78
N GLN A 175 -56.29 26.71 5.90
CA GLN A 175 -55.78 25.37 6.15
C GLN A 175 -54.26 25.38 6.01
N MET A 176 -53.55 24.77 6.96
CA MET A 176 -52.12 24.56 6.84
C MET A 176 -51.87 23.22 6.16
N MET A 177 -51.20 23.25 5.00
CA MET A 177 -50.67 22.07 4.35
C MET A 177 -49.16 22.02 4.61
N GLN A 178 -48.71 20.94 5.22
CA GLN A 178 -47.29 20.69 5.44
C GLN A 178 -46.83 19.60 4.49
N THR A 179 -45.81 19.89 3.68
CA THR A 179 -45.21 18.94 2.76
C THR A 179 -43.75 18.76 3.16
N SER A 180 -43.30 17.52 3.30
CA SER A 180 -41.91 17.22 3.66
C SER A 180 -41.23 16.49 2.52
N ALA A 181 -40.05 16.95 2.12
CA ALA A 181 -39.19 16.31 1.12
C ALA A 181 -37.87 15.93 1.77
N MET A 182 -37.49 14.65 1.67
CA MET A 182 -36.19 14.16 2.12
C MET A 182 -35.23 14.13 0.93
N THR A 183 -34.12 14.85 1.02
CA THR A 183 -33.01 14.75 0.06
C THR A 183 -31.88 13.99 0.71
N THR A 184 -31.36 12.96 0.05
CA THR A 184 -30.22 12.17 0.55
C THR A 184 -29.00 12.40 -0.32
N THR A 185 -27.89 12.79 0.29
CA THR A 185 -26.59 12.84 -0.36
C THR A 185 -25.64 11.83 0.27
N SER A 186 -24.85 11.16 -0.55
CA SER A 186 -23.83 10.21 -0.11
C SER A 186 -22.46 10.71 -0.54
N GLN A 187 -21.51 10.75 0.39
CA GLN A 187 -20.12 11.07 0.12
C GLN A 187 -19.23 9.88 0.48
N VAL A 188 -18.31 9.54 -0.41
CA VAL A 188 -17.33 8.46 -0.21
C VAL A 188 -16.26 8.94 0.75
N GLN A 189 -15.96 8.13 1.77
CA GLN A 189 -14.82 8.34 2.66
C GLN A 189 -13.66 7.46 2.21
N TRP A 190 -12.52 8.10 1.95
CA TRP A 190 -11.29 7.45 1.52
C TRP A 190 -10.33 7.22 2.70
N GLY A 191 -9.60 6.12 2.66
CA GLY A 191 -8.49 5.80 3.57
C GLY A 191 -7.32 5.15 2.83
N LEU A 192 -6.28 4.77 3.57
CA LEU A 192 -5.09 4.11 3.01
C LEU A 192 -4.98 2.68 3.54
N GLN A 193 -4.74 1.73 2.64
CA GLN A 193 -4.41 0.35 2.98
C GLN A 193 -2.91 0.13 2.87
N LEU A 194 -2.29 -0.29 3.98
CA LEU A 194 -0.89 -0.73 4.02
C LEU A 194 -0.73 -2.06 3.28
N GLN A 195 0.40 -2.23 2.60
CA GLN A 195 0.69 -3.44 1.84
C GLN A 195 1.82 -4.23 2.51
N ASN A 196 1.75 -5.55 2.45
CA ASN A 196 2.81 -6.45 2.91
C ASN A 196 3.28 -7.28 1.72
N PRO A 197 4.60 -7.29 1.40
CA PRO A 197 5.19 -8.11 0.35
C PRO A 197 4.77 -9.59 0.36
N PHE A 198 4.50 -10.17 1.54
CA PHE A 198 4.10 -11.58 1.66
C PHE A 198 2.64 -11.77 2.07
N GLY A 199 1.81 -10.74 1.92
CA GLY A 199 0.41 -10.76 2.35
C GLY A 199 0.25 -10.60 3.87
N PRO A 200 -1.00 -10.64 4.39
CA PRO A 200 -1.24 -10.52 5.81
C PRO A 200 -0.49 -11.61 6.58
N LYS A 201 0.13 -11.26 7.72
CA LYS A 201 0.68 -12.25 8.66
C LYS A 201 -0.48 -13.14 9.11
N THR A 202 -0.60 -14.35 8.59
CA THR A 202 -1.45 -15.37 9.19
C THR A 202 -0.80 -15.76 10.51
N LEU A 203 -1.31 -15.22 11.63
CA LEU A 203 -1.01 -15.80 12.93
C LEU A 203 -1.56 -17.23 12.95
N PRO A 204 -0.82 -18.25 13.41
CA PRO A 204 -1.40 -19.56 13.63
C PRO A 204 -2.54 -19.40 14.64
N VAL A 205 -3.75 -19.78 14.25
CA VAL A 205 -4.89 -19.88 15.15
C VAL A 205 -4.52 -20.92 16.20
N SER A 206 -4.22 -20.48 17.42
CA SER A 206 -4.17 -21.39 18.56
C SER A 206 -5.58 -21.94 18.73
N GLN A 207 -5.80 -23.20 18.38
CA GLN A 207 -6.99 -23.93 18.80
C GLN A 207 -6.94 -23.99 20.32
N SER A 208 -7.64 -23.08 21.00
CA SER A 208 -7.98 -23.28 22.40
C SER A 208 -8.97 -24.44 22.43
N SER A 209 -8.49 -25.62 22.79
CA SER A 209 -9.33 -26.74 23.18
C SER A 209 -10.24 -26.27 24.32
N GLN A 210 -11.51 -26.05 24.00
CA GLN A 210 -12.54 -25.91 25.03
C GLN A 210 -12.75 -27.30 25.64
N SER A 211 -12.23 -27.48 26.86
CA SER A 211 -12.65 -28.53 27.76
C SER A 211 -14.14 -28.33 28.07
N ALA A 212 -14.98 -29.22 27.56
CA ALA A 212 -16.38 -29.29 27.94
C ALA A 212 -16.47 -29.70 29.42
N PHE A 213 -16.92 -28.77 30.26
CA PHE A 213 -17.48 -29.07 31.59
C PHE A 213 -18.80 -29.82 31.38
N ALA A 214 -18.84 -31.09 31.79
CA ALA A 214 -20.09 -31.81 31.94
C ALA A 214 -20.73 -31.44 33.29
N LEU A 215 -21.90 -30.80 33.23
CA LEU A 215 -22.81 -30.60 34.35
C LEU A 215 -24.07 -31.44 34.09
N GLY A 216 -24.28 -32.43 34.95
CA GLY A 216 -25.61 -32.87 35.41
C GLY A 216 -26.45 -33.76 34.49
N ALA A 217 -26.59 -35.03 34.88
CA ALA A 217 -27.85 -35.55 35.41
C ALA A 217 -27.53 -36.67 36.42
#